data_AF-A0A0J0UH35-F1
#
_entry.id   AF-A0A0J0UH35-F1
#
_cell.length_a   1.000
_cell.length_b   1.000
_cell.length_c   1.000
_cell.angle_alpha   90.00
_cell.angle_beta   90.00
_cell.angle_gamma   90.00
#
_symmetry.space_group_name_H-M   'P 1'
#
loop_
_entity.id
_entity.type
_entity.pdbx_description
1 polymer ?
#
loop_
_entity_poly.entity_id
_entity_poly.type
_entity_poly.pdbx_seq_one_letter_code
_entity_poly.pdbx_strand_id
1 'polypeptide(L)'
;MQLVTWNTQWCRGLDGRVDPARIVQYALALGDVDVLCLQEIAVNYPGLRGAPGDQVAQVQSALPAGWQVFFGAAVDEWTAAGRQRFGNLIATRLPVLQLQHHPLPYPPDAGVRSMPRLCSVLTVQDPALGPVRVMTTHLEYYSKPQRMAQALALRALHLQACAQAAQPPQGLADGSPFQPKAHTPHAVLCGDFNLQAHEPEYAVLAAALADEEGATAGQAGQPPLWDAWRLLHPGAPQPPTFCVFDQTYAPQPLACDFIWVSDSLRSRVRAVRVDGVTQASDHQPVLLELQ
;
A
#
# COMPACT_ATOMS: atom_id res chain seq x y z
N MET A 1 13.72 1.73 -9.36
CA MET A 1 13.02 1.16 -8.19
C MET A 1 12.16 -0.05 -8.57
N GLN A 2 12.30 -1.20 -7.90
CA GLN A 2 11.31 -2.29 -7.90
C GLN A 2 10.55 -2.37 -6.58
N LEU A 3 9.22 -2.47 -6.65
CA LEU A 3 8.34 -2.58 -5.50
C LEU A 3 7.44 -3.80 -5.62
N VAL A 4 7.24 -4.52 -4.52
CA VAL A 4 6.22 -5.56 -4.41
C VAL A 4 5.18 -5.15 -3.39
N THR A 5 3.89 -5.29 -3.71
CA THR A 5 2.80 -5.23 -2.74
C THR A 5 2.11 -6.58 -2.61
N TRP A 6 1.76 -6.98 -1.39
CA TRP A 6 1.11 -8.26 -1.13
C TRP A 6 0.29 -8.25 0.15
N ASN A 7 -1.02 -8.52 0.07
CA ASN A 7 -1.79 -8.94 1.23
C ASN A 7 -1.35 -10.36 1.60
N THR A 8 -0.93 -10.57 2.85
CA THR A 8 -0.29 -11.84 3.25
C THR A 8 -1.19 -12.74 4.08
N GLN A 9 -2.42 -12.31 4.38
CA GLN A 9 -3.31 -13.00 5.33
C GLN A 9 -2.58 -13.40 6.61
N TRP A 10 -2.02 -12.41 7.33
CA TRP A 10 -1.13 -12.65 8.48
C TRP A 10 -0.11 -13.74 8.19
N CYS A 11 0.53 -13.66 7.03
CA CYS A 11 1.53 -14.61 6.52
C CYS A 11 1.07 -16.08 6.55
N ARG A 12 -0.23 -16.35 6.49
CA ARG A 12 -0.80 -17.69 6.48
C ARG A 12 -1.04 -18.13 5.04
N GLY A 13 -0.38 -19.19 4.63
CA GLY A 13 -0.65 -19.79 3.32
C GLY A 13 -1.92 -20.61 3.28
N LEU A 14 -2.31 -21.02 2.08
CA LEU A 14 -3.43 -21.93 1.86
C LEU A 14 -3.17 -23.32 2.45
N ASP A 15 -1.90 -23.66 2.69
CA ASP A 15 -1.47 -24.82 3.47
C ASP A 15 -1.75 -24.70 4.99
N GLY A 16 -2.28 -23.56 5.43
CA GLY A 16 -2.62 -23.26 6.81
C GLY A 16 -1.43 -22.92 7.71
N ARG A 17 -0.21 -22.85 7.15
CA ARG A 17 1.01 -22.52 7.90
C ARG A 17 1.23 -21.01 7.92
N VAL A 18 1.48 -20.46 9.12
CA VAL A 18 1.92 -19.08 9.31
C VAL A 18 3.44 -19.03 9.20
N ASP A 19 3.96 -18.39 8.16
CA ASP A 19 5.39 -18.34 7.86
C ASP A 19 5.78 -17.00 7.20
N PRO A 20 6.12 -15.97 8.00
CA PRO A 20 6.57 -14.69 7.46
C PRO A 20 7.90 -14.77 6.69
N ALA A 21 8.77 -15.72 7.03
CA ALA A 21 10.04 -15.89 6.31
C ALA A 21 9.79 -16.37 4.87
N ARG A 22 8.83 -17.28 4.68
CA ARG A 22 8.37 -17.70 3.34
C ARG A 22 7.86 -16.52 2.52
N ILE A 23 7.07 -15.61 3.12
CA ILE A 23 6.56 -14.42 2.44
C ILE A 23 7.73 -13.55 1.96
N VAL A 24 8.68 -13.22 2.84
CA VAL A 24 9.84 -12.39 2.50
C VAL A 24 10.68 -13.05 1.40
N GLN A 25 11.04 -14.32 1.56
CA GLN A 25 11.84 -15.05 0.58
C GLN A 25 11.17 -15.09 -0.79
N TYR A 26 9.87 -15.35 -0.84
CA TYR A 26 9.13 -15.42 -2.08
C TYR A 26 9.05 -14.04 -2.76
N ALA A 27 8.68 -13.00 -2.01
CA ALA A 27 8.58 -11.65 -2.56
C ALA A 27 9.91 -11.14 -3.12
N LEU A 28 11.02 -11.37 -2.40
CA LEU A 28 12.37 -10.98 -2.87
C LEU A 28 12.87 -11.84 -4.04
N ALA A 29 12.32 -13.04 -4.26
CA ALA A 29 12.65 -13.87 -5.42
C ALA A 29 11.95 -13.42 -6.72
N LEU A 30 10.97 -12.52 -6.64
CA LEU A 30 10.25 -12.01 -7.82
C LEU A 30 11.07 -11.01 -8.66
N GLY A 31 12.15 -10.45 -8.11
CA GLY A 31 12.99 -9.47 -8.78
C GLY A 31 14.05 -8.87 -7.86
N ASP A 32 14.73 -7.82 -8.32
CA ASP A 32 15.66 -7.05 -7.49
C ASP A 32 14.88 -6.01 -6.67
N VAL A 33 14.06 -6.50 -5.74
CA VAL A 33 13.10 -5.69 -4.99
C VAL A 33 13.82 -4.68 -4.10
N ASP A 34 13.42 -3.41 -4.20
CA ASP A 34 13.89 -2.31 -3.36
C ASP A 34 12.94 -2.04 -2.19
N VAL A 35 11.64 -2.26 -2.41
CA VAL A 35 10.56 -1.94 -1.47
C VAL A 35 9.54 -3.06 -1.42
N LEU A 36 9.18 -3.48 -0.21
CA LEU A 36 8.17 -4.50 0.06
C LEU A 36 7.04 -3.89 0.91
N CYS A 37 5.82 -3.91 0.38
CA CYS A 37 4.61 -3.44 1.04
C CYS A 37 3.70 -4.62 1.37
N LEU A 38 3.51 -4.91 2.66
CA LEU A 38 2.68 -6.02 3.11
C LEU A 38 1.43 -5.52 3.82
N GLN A 39 0.29 -6.16 3.53
CA GLN A 39 -0.95 -5.97 4.27
C GLN A 39 -1.23 -7.19 5.17
N GLU A 40 -2.08 -6.97 6.17
CA GLU A 40 -2.50 -7.97 7.17
C GLU A 40 -1.39 -8.51 8.07
N ILE A 41 -0.40 -7.69 8.41
CA ILE A 41 0.64 -8.08 9.36
C ILE A 41 0.09 -8.01 10.79
N ALA A 42 0.20 -9.13 11.50
CA ALA A 42 -0.35 -9.32 12.84
C ALA A 42 0.75 -9.40 13.92
N VAL A 43 0.48 -8.81 15.08
CA VAL A 43 1.27 -8.99 16.30
C VAL A 43 0.34 -9.47 17.40
N ASN A 44 0.64 -10.64 17.96
CA ASN A 44 -0.03 -11.22 19.13
C ASN A 44 -1.54 -11.42 18.90
N TYR A 45 -1.91 -12.21 17.88
CA TYR A 45 -3.30 -12.60 17.62
C TYR A 45 -3.49 -14.12 17.84
N PRO A 46 -3.48 -14.61 19.09
CA PRO A 46 -3.54 -16.05 19.38
C PRO A 46 -4.86 -16.71 18.93
N GLY A 47 -5.93 -15.92 18.75
CA GLY A 47 -7.21 -16.41 18.24
C GLY A 47 -7.27 -16.61 16.72
N LEU A 48 -6.32 -16.06 15.96
CA LEU A 48 -6.24 -16.31 14.52
C LEU A 48 -5.67 -17.72 14.27
N ARG A 49 -6.13 -18.38 13.20
CA ARG A 49 -5.64 -19.71 12.84
C ARG A 49 -4.13 -19.67 12.59
N GLY A 50 -3.41 -20.58 13.26
CA GLY A 50 -1.95 -20.63 13.26
C GLY A 50 -1.29 -19.76 14.33
N ALA A 51 -2.07 -19.02 15.13
CA ALA A 51 -1.64 -18.22 16.27
C ALA A 51 -0.40 -17.32 15.96
N PRO A 52 -0.52 -16.37 15.02
CA PRO A 52 0.59 -15.50 14.64
C PRO A 52 1.19 -14.77 15.84
N GLY A 53 2.53 -14.86 15.94
CA GLY A 53 3.34 -14.19 16.95
C GLY A 53 3.61 -12.72 16.62
N ASP A 54 4.87 -12.28 16.72
CA ASP A 54 5.29 -10.95 16.28
C ASP A 54 5.81 -11.01 14.83
N GLN A 55 4.91 -10.78 13.88
CA GLN A 55 5.27 -10.86 12.46
C GLN A 55 6.18 -9.72 12.01
N VAL A 56 6.16 -8.58 12.70
CA VAL A 56 7.06 -7.46 12.40
C VAL A 56 8.50 -7.89 12.68
N ALA A 57 8.75 -8.48 13.85
CA ALA A 57 10.06 -9.01 14.21
C ALA A 57 10.50 -10.17 13.31
N GLN A 58 9.57 -11.06 12.92
CA GLN A 58 9.84 -12.19 12.05
C GLN A 58 10.19 -11.73 10.62
N VAL A 59 9.47 -10.76 10.06
CA VAL A 59 9.79 -10.13 8.76
C VAL A 59 11.16 -9.45 8.82
N GLN A 60 11.43 -8.65 9.85
CA GLN A 60 12.73 -7.98 10.02
C GLN A 60 13.89 -8.98 10.09
N SER A 61 13.69 -10.14 10.70
CA SER A 61 14.70 -11.19 10.81
C SER A 61 14.92 -11.98 9.51
N ALA A 62 13.91 -12.06 8.65
CA ALA A 62 13.99 -12.76 7.37
C ALA A 62 14.55 -11.89 6.24
N LEU A 63 14.54 -10.56 6.40
CA LEU A 63 15.06 -9.63 5.41
C LEU A 63 16.59 -9.62 5.38
N PRO A 64 17.21 -9.38 4.20
CA PRO A 64 18.66 -9.22 4.08
C PRO A 64 19.19 -8.05 4.92
N ALA A 65 20.49 -8.08 5.20
CA ALA A 65 21.17 -6.99 5.90
C ALA A 65 20.99 -5.64 5.16
N GLY A 66 20.78 -4.56 5.91
CA GLY A 66 20.56 -3.21 5.38
C GLY A 66 19.08 -2.86 5.11
N TRP A 67 18.17 -3.83 5.15
CA TRP A 67 16.74 -3.55 5.09
C TRP A 67 16.20 -3.01 6.41
N GLN A 68 15.31 -2.03 6.31
CA GLN A 68 14.60 -1.41 7.41
C GLN A 68 13.10 -1.75 7.32
N VAL A 69 12.45 -1.96 8.47
CA VAL A 69 11.01 -2.28 8.56
C VAL A 69 10.26 -1.17 9.29
N PHE A 70 9.12 -0.77 8.72
CA PHE A 70 8.22 0.24 9.26
C PHE A 70 6.80 -0.33 9.30
N PHE A 71 6.21 -0.38 10.50
CA PHE A 71 4.89 -0.98 10.72
C PHE A 71 3.89 0.07 11.19
N GLY A 72 2.82 0.23 10.42
CA GLY A 72 1.64 1.00 10.80
C GLY A 72 0.55 0.07 11.30
N ALA A 73 0.24 0.12 12.59
CA ALA A 73 -0.87 -0.60 13.20
C ALA A 73 -2.19 0.18 13.02
N ALA A 74 -3.10 -0.34 12.19
CA ALA A 74 -4.44 0.22 12.02
C ALA A 74 -5.33 -0.12 13.23
N VAL A 75 -5.14 -1.32 13.76
CA VAL A 75 -5.64 -1.77 15.06
C VAL A 75 -4.46 -1.84 16.01
N ASP A 76 -4.55 -1.19 17.17
CA ASP A 76 -3.53 -1.19 18.22
C ASP A 76 -4.21 -1.12 19.58
N GLU A 77 -4.47 -2.29 20.16
CA GLU A 77 -5.39 -2.45 21.28
C GLU A 77 -4.75 -3.26 22.42
N TRP A 78 -5.19 -3.00 23.65
CA TRP A 78 -4.83 -3.80 24.82
C TRP A 78 -5.99 -4.71 25.19
N THR A 79 -5.81 -6.01 25.04
CA THR A 79 -6.82 -7.02 25.34
C THR A 79 -6.36 -7.93 26.48
N ALA A 80 -7.21 -8.89 26.87
CA ALA A 80 -6.85 -9.90 27.86
C ALA A 80 -5.67 -10.79 27.40
N ALA A 81 -5.42 -10.88 26.09
CA ALA A 81 -4.27 -11.58 25.52
C ALA A 81 -3.00 -10.69 25.44
N GLY A 82 -3.05 -9.46 25.96
CA GLY A 82 -1.97 -8.47 25.85
C GLY A 82 -2.23 -7.47 24.72
N ARG A 83 -1.18 -6.73 24.32
CA ARG A 83 -1.28 -5.77 23.21
C ARG A 83 -1.39 -6.52 21.88
N GLN A 84 -2.39 -6.21 21.08
CA GLN A 84 -2.62 -6.80 19.75
C GLN A 84 -2.53 -5.70 18.69
N ARG A 85 -1.78 -5.95 17.61
CA ARG A 85 -1.60 -4.98 16.53
C ARG A 85 -1.79 -5.59 15.16
N PHE A 86 -2.53 -4.92 14.29
CA PHE A 86 -2.81 -5.39 12.93
C PHE A 86 -2.74 -4.23 11.94
N GLY A 87 -2.06 -4.42 10.81
CA GLY A 87 -1.99 -3.36 9.81
C GLY A 87 -1.02 -3.62 8.67
N ASN A 88 -0.37 -2.55 8.22
CA ASN A 88 0.46 -2.54 7.02
C ASN A 88 1.94 -2.39 7.40
N LEU A 89 2.80 -3.02 6.61
CA LEU A 89 4.24 -2.98 6.79
C LEU A 89 4.90 -2.53 5.49
N ILE A 90 5.83 -1.58 5.57
CA ILE A 90 6.75 -1.25 4.49
C ILE A 90 8.15 -1.65 4.92
N ALA A 91 8.84 -2.46 4.12
CA ALA A 91 10.26 -2.73 4.27
C ALA A 91 11.03 -2.19 3.05
N THR A 92 12.23 -1.67 3.25
CA THR A 92 13.05 -1.18 2.14
C THR A 92 14.55 -1.23 2.44
N ARG A 93 15.34 -1.39 1.38
CA ARG A 93 16.81 -1.20 1.37
C ARG A 93 17.24 0.20 0.94
N LEU A 94 16.30 1.08 0.56
CA LEU A 94 16.59 2.45 0.15
C LEU A 94 16.76 3.36 1.38
N PRO A 95 17.53 4.47 1.27
CA PRO A 95 17.56 5.48 2.32
C PRO A 95 16.16 6.05 2.58
N VAL A 96 15.79 6.18 3.85
CA VAL A 96 14.48 6.67 4.28
C VAL A 96 14.60 8.12 4.72
N LEU A 97 13.71 8.97 4.20
CA LEU A 97 13.67 10.41 4.48
C LEU A 97 12.57 10.77 5.48
N GLN A 98 11.42 10.07 5.43
CA GLN A 98 10.29 10.35 6.32
C GLN A 98 9.33 9.16 6.39
N LEU A 99 8.74 8.95 7.56
CA LEU A 99 7.62 8.04 7.77
C LEU A 99 6.42 8.81 8.32
N GLN A 100 5.23 8.53 7.80
CA GLN A 100 3.96 9.01 8.32
C GLN A 100 2.92 7.89 8.26
N HIS A 101 2.15 7.72 9.33
CA HIS A 101 0.98 6.83 9.34
C HIS A 101 -0.27 7.68 9.44
N HIS A 102 -1.16 7.55 8.47
CA HIS A 102 -2.42 8.29 8.40
C HIS A 102 -3.57 7.34 8.67
N PRO A 103 -4.23 7.41 9.84
CA PRO A 103 -5.53 6.78 10.03
C PRO A 103 -6.48 7.25 8.92
N LEU A 104 -7.14 6.31 8.26
CA LEU A 104 -8.12 6.64 7.24
C LEU A 104 -9.50 6.84 7.88
N PRO A 105 -10.40 7.62 7.26
CA PRO A 105 -11.74 7.82 7.78
C PRO A 105 -12.47 6.51 8.08
N TYR A 106 -13.14 6.46 9.22
CA TYR A 106 -13.90 5.31 9.68
C TYR A 106 -15.31 5.74 10.11
N PRO A 107 -16.16 6.20 9.16
CA PRO A 107 -17.53 6.59 9.47
C PRO A 107 -18.37 5.38 9.94
N PRO A 108 -19.38 5.60 10.79
CA PRO A 108 -20.22 4.51 11.28
C PRO A 108 -21.02 3.87 10.12
N ASP A 109 -21.12 2.55 10.15
CA ASP A 109 -22.02 1.76 9.30
C ASP A 109 -22.66 0.66 10.17
N ALA A 110 -23.86 0.94 10.65
CA ALA A 110 -24.46 0.18 11.74
C ALA A 110 -24.75 -1.28 11.35
N GLY A 111 -24.29 -2.23 12.18
CA GLY A 111 -24.48 -3.66 11.96
C GLY A 111 -23.51 -4.29 10.95
N VAL A 112 -22.57 -3.53 10.40
CA VAL A 112 -21.56 -4.02 9.46
C VAL A 112 -20.25 -4.31 10.20
N ARG A 113 -19.74 -5.54 10.07
CA ARG A 113 -18.40 -5.89 10.56
C ARG A 113 -17.38 -4.99 9.88
N SER A 114 -16.50 -4.36 10.64
CA SER A 114 -15.47 -3.48 10.09
C SER A 114 -14.35 -3.29 11.12
N MET A 115 -13.24 -2.70 10.68
CA MET A 115 -12.11 -2.33 11.53
C MET A 115 -11.46 -1.03 11.02
N PRO A 116 -10.79 -0.26 11.89
CA PRO A 116 -10.05 0.93 11.45
C PRO A 116 -8.98 0.57 10.43
N ARG A 117 -8.78 1.44 9.44
CA ARG A 117 -7.79 1.31 8.35
C ARG A 117 -6.80 2.47 8.40
N LEU A 118 -5.62 2.29 7.80
CA LEU A 118 -4.63 3.36 7.65
C LEU A 118 -3.93 3.30 6.31
N CYS A 119 -3.28 4.42 5.95
CA CYS A 119 -2.28 4.51 4.91
C CYS A 119 -0.92 4.82 5.55
N SER A 120 0.08 3.97 5.30
CA SER A 120 1.47 4.24 5.68
C SER A 120 2.20 4.87 4.51
N VAL A 121 2.86 6.00 4.74
CA VAL A 121 3.60 6.77 3.74
C VAL A 121 5.07 6.82 4.15
N LEU A 122 5.90 6.11 3.40
CA LEU A 122 7.36 6.11 3.54
C LEU A 122 7.96 6.90 2.38
N THR A 123 8.61 8.02 2.68
CA THR A 123 9.39 8.75 1.67
C THR A 123 10.79 8.15 1.62
N VAL A 124 11.14 7.54 0.50
CA VAL A 124 12.46 6.95 0.24
C VAL A 124 13.24 7.81 -0.75
N GLN A 125 14.56 7.73 -0.70
CA GLN A 125 15.46 8.34 -1.68
C GLN A 125 15.87 7.28 -2.70
N ASP A 126 15.27 7.31 -3.89
CA ASP A 126 15.71 6.50 -5.01
C ASP A 126 16.88 7.20 -5.75
N PRO A 127 17.91 6.47 -6.20
CA PRO A 127 19.07 7.06 -6.87
C PRO A 127 18.77 7.65 -8.25
N ALA A 128 17.76 7.16 -8.97
CA ALA A 128 17.39 7.63 -10.32
C ALA A 128 16.19 8.58 -10.31
N LEU A 129 15.20 8.32 -9.45
CA LEU A 129 13.94 9.07 -9.37
C LEU A 129 13.98 10.21 -8.36
N GLY A 130 14.95 10.24 -7.45
CA GLY A 130 14.94 11.17 -6.34
C GLY A 130 14.03 10.73 -5.19
N PRO A 131 13.51 11.66 -4.37
CA PRO A 131 12.55 11.33 -3.32
C PRO A 131 11.23 10.78 -3.90
N VAL A 132 10.78 9.63 -3.40
CA VAL A 132 9.51 8.98 -3.80
C VAL A 132 8.71 8.62 -2.55
N ARG A 133 7.42 8.96 -2.53
CA ARG A 133 6.48 8.52 -1.49
C ARG A 133 5.94 7.14 -1.83
N VAL A 134 6.30 6.13 -1.04
CA VAL A 134 5.65 4.82 -1.07
C VAL A 134 4.50 4.82 -0.09
N MET A 135 3.28 4.73 -0.61
CA MET A 135 2.04 4.72 0.14
C MET A 135 1.47 3.30 0.11
N THR A 136 1.31 2.65 1.26
CA THR A 136 0.64 1.34 1.35
C THR A 136 -0.61 1.41 2.21
N THR A 137 -1.67 0.76 1.73
CA THR A 137 -2.99 0.76 2.36
C THR A 137 -3.63 -0.63 2.33
N HIS A 138 -4.61 -0.82 3.21
CA HIS A 138 -5.56 -1.94 3.14
C HIS A 138 -6.94 -1.34 3.42
N LEU A 139 -7.74 -1.16 2.37
CA LEU A 139 -9.05 -0.52 2.45
C LEU A 139 -10.11 -1.45 3.02
N GLU A 140 -11.24 -0.88 3.41
CA GLU A 140 -12.28 -1.63 4.06
C GLU A 140 -13.01 -2.62 3.14
N TYR A 141 -13.23 -3.83 3.66
CA TYR A 141 -13.82 -4.95 2.94
C TYR A 141 -15.35 -4.93 2.90
N TYR A 142 -16.02 -4.82 4.06
CA TYR A 142 -17.46 -5.02 4.15
C TYR A 142 -18.27 -3.74 3.89
N SER A 143 -17.80 -2.59 4.38
CA SER A 143 -18.54 -1.32 4.31
C SER A 143 -18.12 -0.47 3.11
N LYS A 144 -19.00 -0.37 2.10
CA LYS A 144 -18.80 0.54 0.95
C LYS A 144 -18.71 2.02 1.36
N PRO A 145 -19.56 2.55 2.25
CA PRO A 145 -19.44 3.94 2.70
C PRO A 145 -18.08 4.25 3.34
N GLN A 146 -17.56 3.33 4.17
CA GLN A 146 -16.24 3.47 4.77
C GLN A 146 -15.14 3.42 3.70
N ARG A 147 -15.17 2.42 2.82
CA ARG A 147 -14.18 2.29 1.73
C ARG A 147 -14.16 3.51 0.81
N MET A 148 -15.31 4.09 0.48
CA MET A 148 -15.40 5.34 -0.28
C MET A 148 -14.73 6.51 0.44
N ALA A 149 -15.02 6.70 1.73
CA ALA A 149 -14.39 7.75 2.53
C ALA A 149 -12.86 7.58 2.60
N GLN A 150 -12.38 6.34 2.64
CA GLN A 150 -10.97 6.01 2.63
C GLN A 150 -10.30 6.29 1.26
N ALA A 151 -10.95 5.93 0.14
CA ALA A 151 -10.45 6.24 -1.20
C ALA A 151 -10.33 7.76 -1.44
N LEU A 152 -11.33 8.53 -1.01
CA LEU A 152 -11.29 10.00 -1.03
C LEU A 152 -10.12 10.55 -0.20
N ALA A 153 -9.90 10.00 0.99
CA ALA A 153 -8.79 10.41 1.85
C ALA A 153 -7.42 10.10 1.23
N LEU A 154 -7.25 8.94 0.59
CA LEU A 154 -6.01 8.59 -0.12
C LEU A 154 -5.72 9.59 -1.25
N ARG A 155 -6.73 9.94 -2.03
CA ARG A 155 -6.60 10.96 -3.08
C ARG A 155 -6.21 12.31 -2.47
N ALA A 156 -6.90 12.75 -1.42
CA ALA A 156 -6.61 14.01 -0.74
C ALA A 156 -5.18 14.05 -0.19
N LEU A 157 -4.69 12.97 0.43
CA LEU A 157 -3.31 12.84 0.90
C LEU A 157 -2.30 12.99 -0.25
N HIS A 158 -2.59 12.39 -1.41
CA HIS A 158 -1.71 12.53 -2.56
C HIS A 158 -1.67 13.98 -3.07
N LEU A 159 -2.83 14.62 -3.24
CA LEU A 159 -2.93 16.00 -3.71
C LEU A 159 -2.30 17.01 -2.75
N GLN A 160 -2.53 16.86 -1.44
CA GLN A 160 -1.93 17.72 -0.43
C GLN A 160 -0.40 17.71 -0.53
N ALA A 161 0.19 16.53 -0.70
CA ALA A 161 1.63 16.41 -0.80
C ALA A 161 2.18 16.92 -2.14
N CYS A 162 1.42 16.81 -3.24
CA CYS A 162 1.78 17.47 -4.51
C CYS A 162 1.76 19.00 -4.36
N ALA A 163 0.74 19.56 -3.70
CA ALA A 163 0.66 20.98 -3.39
C ALA A 163 1.81 21.46 -2.49
N GLN A 164 2.17 20.68 -1.48
CA GLN A 164 3.37 20.96 -0.67
C GLN A 164 4.68 20.85 -1.46
N ALA A 165 4.77 19.98 -2.46
CA ALA A 165 5.95 19.91 -3.32
C ALA A 165 6.05 21.13 -4.25
N ALA A 166 4.92 21.63 -4.75
CA ALA A 166 4.87 22.84 -5.56
C ALA A 166 5.12 24.11 -4.72
N GLN A 167 4.66 24.13 -3.47
CA GLN A 167 4.74 25.26 -2.55
C GLN A 167 5.23 24.78 -1.17
N PRO A 168 6.53 24.48 -1.03
CA PRO A 168 7.06 23.94 0.20
C PRO A 168 6.99 24.98 1.34
N PRO A 169 6.79 24.53 2.59
CA PRO A 169 6.91 25.40 3.75
C PRO A 169 8.30 26.06 3.80
N GLN A 170 8.36 27.28 4.35
CA GLN A 170 9.64 27.93 4.62
C GLN A 170 10.44 27.09 5.62
N GLY A 171 11.59 26.58 5.18
CA GLY A 171 12.49 25.82 6.03
C GLY A 171 13.41 26.71 6.87
N LEU A 172 13.85 26.19 8.01
CA LEU A 172 14.84 26.82 8.89
C LEU A 172 15.95 25.80 9.22
N ALA A 173 17.17 26.04 8.73
CA ALA A 173 18.30 25.11 8.90
C ALA A 173 18.98 25.24 10.27
N ASP A 174 18.22 25.09 11.35
CA ASP A 174 18.65 25.24 12.75
C ASP A 174 18.66 23.91 13.53
N GLY A 175 18.42 22.79 12.85
CA GLY A 175 18.31 21.46 13.45
C GLY A 175 16.98 21.22 14.19
N SER A 176 16.03 22.16 14.13
CA SER A 176 14.70 21.99 14.68
C SER A 176 13.79 21.21 13.72
N PRO A 177 12.56 20.83 14.16
CA PRO A 177 11.55 20.27 13.27
C PRO A 177 11.14 21.17 12.08
N PHE A 178 11.52 22.46 12.06
CA PHE A 178 11.31 23.39 10.94
C PHE A 178 12.35 23.25 9.83
N GLN A 179 13.35 22.37 9.98
CA GLN A 179 14.32 22.10 8.94
C GLN A 179 13.67 21.70 7.61
N PRO A 180 14.28 22.08 6.47
CA PRO A 180 13.80 21.68 5.15
C PRO A 180 13.58 20.16 5.07
N LYS A 181 12.46 19.74 4.48
CA LYS A 181 12.13 18.34 4.25
C LYS A 181 12.04 18.07 2.76
N ALA A 182 12.27 16.82 2.36
CA ALA A 182 12.03 16.41 0.98
C ALA A 182 10.51 16.40 0.71
N HIS A 183 10.06 17.35 -0.12
CA HIS A 183 8.70 17.34 -0.66
C HIS A 183 8.77 16.89 -2.13
N THR A 184 7.88 15.97 -2.52
CA THR A 184 7.93 15.35 -3.85
C THR A 184 6.54 15.05 -4.40
N PRO A 185 6.30 15.31 -5.70
CA PRO A 185 5.08 14.86 -6.37
C PRO A 185 5.13 13.35 -6.68
N HIS A 186 6.31 12.73 -6.64
CA HIS A 186 6.50 11.31 -6.93
C HIS A 186 5.86 10.44 -5.86
N ALA A 187 4.87 9.64 -6.25
CA ALA A 187 4.23 8.70 -5.35
C ALA A 187 3.87 7.38 -6.04
N VAL A 188 4.00 6.29 -5.30
CA VAL A 188 3.41 4.99 -5.60
C VAL A 188 2.41 4.68 -4.49
N LEU A 189 1.15 4.47 -4.84
CA LEU A 189 0.09 4.06 -3.91
C LEU A 189 -0.31 2.61 -4.23
N CYS A 190 -0.15 1.72 -3.27
CA CYS A 190 -0.31 0.28 -3.48
C CYS A 190 -0.96 -0.43 -2.28
N GLY A 191 -1.45 -1.64 -2.51
CA GLY A 191 -2.01 -2.49 -1.46
C GLY A 191 -3.31 -3.15 -1.89
N ASP A 192 -4.02 -3.70 -0.91
CA ASP A 192 -5.34 -4.29 -1.08
C ASP A 192 -6.42 -3.21 -0.93
N PHE A 193 -7.13 -2.93 -2.02
CA PHE A 193 -8.16 -1.91 -2.03
C PHE A 193 -9.55 -2.47 -1.74
N ASN A 194 -9.71 -3.79 -1.63
CA ASN A 194 -10.99 -4.46 -1.42
C ASN A 194 -12.11 -3.95 -2.35
N LEU A 195 -11.73 -3.58 -3.58
CA LEU A 195 -12.62 -3.09 -4.61
C LEU A 195 -12.22 -3.66 -5.96
N GLN A 196 -13.13 -3.59 -6.93
CA GLN A 196 -12.85 -3.91 -8.32
C GLN A 196 -12.77 -2.65 -9.18
N ALA A 197 -12.12 -2.77 -10.34
CA ALA A 197 -11.81 -1.62 -11.20
C ALA A 197 -13.02 -0.94 -11.88
N HIS A 198 -14.23 -1.47 -11.66
CA HIS A 198 -15.51 -0.90 -12.10
C HIS A 198 -16.28 -0.21 -10.97
N GLU A 199 -15.79 -0.28 -9.72
CA GLU A 199 -16.48 0.29 -8.57
C GLU A 199 -16.23 1.81 -8.43
N PRO A 200 -17.18 2.57 -7.83
CA PRO A 200 -17.06 4.03 -7.69
C PRO A 200 -15.79 4.50 -6.98
N GLU A 201 -15.33 3.76 -5.98
CA GLU A 201 -14.13 4.06 -5.19
C GLU A 201 -12.87 4.04 -6.05
N TYR A 202 -12.79 3.14 -7.04
CA TYR A 202 -11.73 3.12 -8.04
C TYR A 202 -11.74 4.40 -8.88
N ALA A 203 -12.93 4.80 -9.34
CA ALA A 203 -13.10 5.97 -10.20
C ALA A 203 -12.68 7.27 -9.49
N VAL A 204 -12.88 7.36 -8.17
CA VAL A 204 -12.41 8.51 -7.37
C VAL A 204 -10.89 8.67 -7.47
N LEU A 205 -10.11 7.60 -7.31
CA LEU A 205 -8.64 7.66 -7.39
C LEU A 205 -8.17 8.10 -8.77
N ALA A 206 -8.85 7.64 -9.83
CA ALA A 206 -8.55 7.95 -11.22
C ALA A 206 -9.17 9.27 -11.72
N ALA A 207 -9.98 9.96 -10.90
CA ALA A 207 -10.73 11.12 -11.35
C ALA A 207 -9.81 12.27 -11.75
N ALA A 208 -10.02 12.78 -12.96
CA ALA A 208 -9.31 13.94 -13.48
C ALA A 208 -9.43 15.13 -12.52
N LEU A 209 -8.33 15.87 -12.37
CA LEU A 209 -8.29 17.05 -11.52
C LEU A 209 -9.23 18.14 -12.05
N ALA A 210 -10.04 18.69 -11.15
CA ALA A 210 -10.74 19.94 -11.42
C ALA A 210 -9.74 21.10 -11.54
N ASP A 211 -10.16 22.25 -12.07
CA ASP A 211 -9.27 23.40 -12.29
C ASP A 211 -8.58 23.88 -11.00
N GLU A 212 -9.32 23.94 -9.89
CA GLU A 212 -8.78 24.35 -8.57
C GLU A 212 -7.73 23.36 -8.04
N GLU A 213 -7.96 22.06 -8.24
CA GLU A 213 -7.02 21.02 -7.84
C GLU A 213 -5.78 21.03 -8.76
N GLY A 214 -5.98 21.22 -10.06
CA GLY A 214 -4.91 21.35 -11.04
C GLY A 214 -4.02 22.57 -10.76
N ALA A 215 -4.58 23.69 -10.31
CA ALA A 215 -3.80 24.88 -10.00
C ALA A 215 -2.74 24.67 -8.89
N THR A 216 -2.91 23.66 -8.03
CA THR A 216 -2.04 23.43 -6.87
C THR A 216 -1.34 22.08 -6.87
N ALA A 217 -1.95 21.03 -7.42
CA ALA A 217 -1.52 19.65 -7.20
C ALA A 217 -1.22 18.85 -8.48
N GLY A 218 -1.35 19.43 -9.68
CA GLY A 218 -1.09 18.71 -10.93
C GLY A 218 -1.50 19.47 -12.18
N GLN A 219 -1.98 18.76 -13.21
CA GLN A 219 -2.53 19.37 -14.41
C GLN A 219 -4.05 19.16 -14.46
N ALA A 220 -4.82 20.23 -14.58
CA ALA A 220 -6.27 20.16 -14.72
C ALA A 220 -6.68 19.27 -15.90
N GLY A 221 -7.76 18.50 -15.75
CA GLY A 221 -8.23 17.55 -16.74
C GLY A 221 -7.41 16.25 -16.84
N GLN A 222 -6.34 16.09 -16.05
CA GLN A 222 -5.59 14.84 -15.97
C GLN A 222 -5.79 14.13 -14.62
N PRO A 223 -5.79 12.78 -14.60
CA PRO A 223 -5.75 12.03 -13.34
C PRO A 223 -4.50 12.36 -12.52
N PRO A 224 -4.61 12.52 -11.19
CA PRO A 224 -3.45 12.68 -10.34
C PRO A 224 -2.72 11.35 -10.10
N LEU A 225 -3.46 10.25 -10.14
CA LEU A 225 -3.00 8.88 -9.97
C LEU A 225 -3.42 8.04 -11.18
N TRP A 226 -2.48 7.25 -11.68
CA TRP A 226 -2.65 6.37 -12.83
C TRP A 226 -2.49 4.92 -12.39
N ASP A 227 -3.44 4.06 -12.73
CA ASP A 227 -3.29 2.61 -12.54
C ASP A 227 -2.14 2.10 -13.44
N ALA A 228 -1.08 1.58 -12.81
CA ALA A 228 0.10 1.08 -13.48
C ALA A 228 -0.21 -0.07 -14.44
N TRP A 229 -1.18 -0.93 -14.12
CA TRP A 229 -1.62 -2.00 -15.02
C TRP A 229 -2.20 -1.43 -16.30
N ARG A 230 -3.17 -0.51 -16.19
CA ARG A 230 -3.82 0.10 -17.35
C ARG A 230 -2.88 0.95 -18.20
N LEU A 231 -1.86 1.56 -17.59
CA LEU A 231 -0.82 2.29 -18.33
C LEU A 231 -0.06 1.38 -19.30
N LEU A 232 0.30 0.17 -18.88
CA LEU A 232 1.09 -0.77 -19.69
C LEU A 232 0.24 -1.72 -20.54
N HIS A 233 -0.99 -1.99 -20.13
CA HIS A 233 -1.88 -2.96 -20.76
C HIS A 233 -3.23 -2.31 -21.11
N PRO A 234 -3.26 -1.30 -22.00
CA PRO A 234 -4.49 -0.60 -22.34
C PRO A 234 -5.53 -1.57 -22.90
N GLY A 235 -6.72 -1.58 -22.29
CA GLY A 235 -7.84 -2.44 -22.70
C GLY A 235 -7.82 -3.87 -22.16
N ALA A 236 -6.75 -4.29 -21.46
CA ALA A 236 -6.69 -5.60 -20.82
C ALA A 236 -6.99 -5.48 -19.31
N PRO A 237 -7.90 -6.30 -18.74
CA PRO A 237 -8.12 -6.30 -17.29
C PRO A 237 -6.88 -6.82 -16.56
N GLN A 238 -6.66 -6.35 -15.34
CA GLN A 238 -5.63 -6.90 -14.47
C GLN A 238 -5.96 -8.36 -14.14
N PRO A 239 -4.97 -9.28 -14.14
CA PRO A 239 -5.13 -10.62 -13.62
C PRO A 239 -5.67 -10.60 -12.18
N PRO A 240 -6.48 -11.61 -11.80
CA PRO A 240 -7.03 -11.67 -10.46
C PRO A 240 -5.90 -11.83 -9.43
N THR A 241 -6.07 -11.17 -8.29
CA THR A 241 -5.14 -11.23 -7.16
C THR A 241 -5.76 -11.90 -5.94
N PHE A 242 -7.08 -12.06 -5.91
CA PHE A 242 -7.80 -12.67 -4.79
C PHE A 242 -8.76 -13.77 -5.27
N CYS A 243 -9.03 -14.74 -4.41
CA CYS A 243 -9.84 -15.93 -4.70
C CYS A 243 -9.35 -16.74 -5.92
N VAL A 244 -8.04 -16.72 -6.20
CA VAL A 244 -7.44 -17.46 -7.33
C VAL A 244 -7.46 -18.97 -7.10
N PHE A 245 -7.15 -19.41 -5.87
CA PHE A 245 -7.07 -20.82 -5.49
C PHE A 245 -8.09 -21.22 -4.41
N ASP A 246 -8.62 -20.27 -3.65
CA ASP A 246 -9.63 -20.48 -2.60
C ASP A 246 -10.85 -19.58 -2.85
N GLN A 247 -12.00 -20.17 -3.11
CA GLN A 247 -13.26 -19.45 -3.40
C GLN A 247 -14.15 -19.25 -2.16
N THR A 248 -13.60 -19.42 -0.96
CA THR A 248 -14.34 -19.22 0.30
C THR A 248 -15.00 -17.84 0.40
N TYR A 249 -14.36 -16.80 -0.16
CA TYR A 249 -14.81 -15.41 -0.02
C TYR A 249 -15.54 -14.84 -1.23
N ALA A 250 -15.32 -15.39 -2.43
CA ALA A 250 -16.03 -15.01 -3.65
C ALA A 250 -16.08 -16.18 -4.64
N PRO A 251 -17.17 -16.30 -5.42
CA PRO A 251 -17.36 -17.43 -6.36
C PRO A 251 -16.44 -17.35 -7.58
N GLN A 252 -15.85 -16.19 -7.86
CA GLN A 252 -14.94 -15.98 -8.99
C GLN A 252 -13.71 -15.20 -8.52
N PRO A 253 -12.51 -15.51 -9.06
CA PRO A 253 -11.31 -14.72 -8.82
C PRO A 253 -11.50 -13.26 -9.24
N LEU A 254 -10.93 -12.33 -8.49
CA LEU A 254 -11.03 -10.90 -8.76
C LEU A 254 -9.69 -10.18 -8.53
N ALA A 255 -9.53 -9.02 -9.17
CA ALA A 255 -8.41 -8.12 -8.92
C ALA A 255 -8.84 -7.06 -7.92
N CYS A 256 -8.16 -7.00 -6.77
CA CYS A 256 -8.36 -5.97 -5.73
C CYS A 256 -7.06 -5.39 -5.19
N ASP A 257 -5.91 -5.98 -5.52
CA ASP A 257 -4.59 -5.44 -5.20
C ASP A 257 -4.10 -4.59 -6.36
N PHE A 258 -3.98 -3.28 -6.16
CA PHE A 258 -3.62 -2.34 -7.23
C PHE A 258 -2.34 -1.58 -6.92
N ILE A 259 -1.70 -1.09 -7.97
CA ILE A 259 -0.59 -0.16 -7.90
C ILE A 259 -0.93 1.07 -8.74
N TRP A 260 -1.02 2.21 -8.08
CA TRP A 260 -1.22 3.52 -8.67
C TRP A 260 0.08 4.31 -8.63
N VAL A 261 0.40 5.01 -9.71
CA VAL A 261 1.55 5.91 -9.78
C VAL A 261 1.07 7.34 -9.97
N SER A 262 1.72 8.29 -9.31
CA SER A 262 1.50 9.71 -9.55
C SER A 262 1.72 10.07 -11.02
N ASP A 263 1.05 11.11 -11.52
CA ASP A 263 1.27 11.61 -12.89
C ASP A 263 2.75 11.83 -13.22
N SER A 264 3.51 12.38 -12.26
CA SER A 264 4.95 12.62 -12.37
C SER A 264 5.82 11.36 -12.56
N LEU A 265 5.29 10.16 -12.27
CA LEU A 265 5.96 8.87 -12.44
C LEU A 265 5.37 8.03 -13.58
N ARG A 266 4.30 8.47 -14.26
CA ARG A 266 3.59 7.64 -15.25
C ARG A 266 4.50 7.15 -16.38
N SER A 267 5.44 7.98 -16.84
CA SER A 267 6.39 7.65 -17.92
C SER A 267 7.59 6.84 -17.44
N ARG A 268 7.72 6.64 -16.12
CA ARG A 268 8.78 5.84 -15.49
C ARG A 268 8.37 4.40 -15.28
N VAL A 269 7.09 4.06 -15.42
CA VAL A 269 6.59 2.68 -15.33
C VAL A 269 7.19 1.83 -16.47
N ARG A 270 7.88 0.74 -16.11
CA ARG A 270 8.52 -0.18 -17.06
C ARG A 270 7.85 -1.54 -17.11
N ALA A 271 7.47 -2.06 -15.95
CA ALA A 271 6.75 -3.33 -15.87
C ALA A 271 5.78 -3.31 -14.69
N VAL A 272 4.70 -4.06 -14.86
CA VAL A 272 3.77 -4.43 -13.79
C VAL A 272 3.40 -5.89 -14.00
N ARG A 273 3.55 -6.70 -12.95
CA ARG A 273 3.36 -8.16 -13.03
C ARG A 273 2.56 -8.63 -11.83
N VAL A 274 1.57 -9.48 -12.07
CA VAL A 274 0.88 -10.24 -11.03
C VAL A 274 1.47 -11.64 -11.04
N ASP A 275 1.97 -12.10 -9.90
CA ASP A 275 2.38 -13.49 -9.75
C ASP A 275 1.17 -14.37 -9.42
N GLY A 276 0.60 -15.04 -10.42
CA GLY A 276 -0.62 -15.83 -10.25
C GLY A 276 -0.39 -17.29 -9.80
N VAL A 277 0.79 -17.64 -9.29
CA VAL A 277 1.15 -19.04 -9.02
C VAL A 277 1.31 -19.37 -7.54
N THR A 278 1.62 -18.38 -6.70
CA THR A 278 1.89 -18.61 -5.29
C THR A 278 0.63 -18.92 -4.49
N GLN A 279 0.78 -19.82 -3.51
CA GLN A 279 -0.26 -20.15 -2.53
C GLN A 279 0.21 -19.84 -1.09
N ALA A 280 1.28 -19.05 -0.96
CA ALA A 280 1.82 -18.64 0.32
C ALA A 280 0.91 -17.63 1.05
N SER A 281 -0.10 -17.10 0.37
CA SER A 281 -1.25 -16.35 0.87
C SER A 281 -2.47 -16.67 -0.03
N ASP A 282 -3.67 -16.27 0.38
CA ASP A 282 -4.87 -16.27 -0.46
C ASP A 282 -4.91 -15.10 -1.45
N HIS A 283 -4.00 -14.13 -1.32
CA HIS A 283 -3.74 -13.11 -2.33
C HIS A 283 -2.47 -13.39 -3.14
N GLN A 284 -2.39 -12.78 -4.32
CA GLN A 284 -1.25 -12.83 -5.23
C GLN A 284 -0.43 -11.53 -5.16
N PRO A 285 0.91 -11.59 -5.11
CA PRO A 285 1.73 -10.39 -5.08
C PRO A 285 1.73 -9.66 -6.42
N VAL A 286 1.78 -8.33 -6.35
CA VAL A 286 1.91 -7.45 -7.53
C VAL A 286 3.24 -6.73 -7.48
N LEU A 287 4.04 -6.88 -8.54
CA LEU A 287 5.34 -6.24 -8.70
C LEU A 287 5.23 -5.06 -9.67
N LEU A 288 5.81 -3.93 -9.28
CA LEU A 288 6.05 -2.74 -10.11
C LEU A 288 7.55 -2.56 -10.35
N GLU A 289 7.91 -2.20 -11.57
CA GLU A 289 9.25 -1.74 -11.93
C GLU A 289 9.18 -0.30 -12.47
N LEU A 290 9.95 0.60 -11.85
CA LEU A 290 10.17 1.98 -12.26
C LEU A 290 11.64 2.19 -12.66
N GLN A 291 11.87 3.01 -13.67
CA GLN A 291 13.22 3.40 -14.15
C GLN A 291 14.09 4.09 -13.14
#